data_AF-A0A8C5RBV7-F1
#
_entry.id   AF-A0A8C5RBV7-F1
#
_cell.length_a   1.000
_cell.length_b   1.000
_cell.length_c   1.000
_cell.angle_alpha   90.00
_cell.angle_beta   90.00
_cell.angle_gamma   90.00
#
_symmetry.space_group_name_H-M   'P 1'
#
loop_
_entity.id
_entity.type
_entity.pdbx_description
1 polymer ?
#
loop_
_entity_poly.entity_id
_entity_poly.type
_entity_poly.pdbx_seq_one_letter_code
_entity_poly.pdbx_strand_id
1 'polypeptide(L)'
;MLSRTGGDGAEAPHLPLSRLGRLHSAWHRRGSQKAAALPGSIGGWGEELAGRRAMRGGRARREALRPPGWSAIGCREAEGRPRAPPRPRKWVKRQRRRSSLPPPEKMLRLALRSSARLRLGAPLRLACQPLSSAAVPAPNPQPEIAYHKIFINNEWHDAVSKKTFPTINPSTGEVICQVAEGDKADVDKAVKAARDAFKFGSPWRRMDASQRGKLLHRLADLIERDRTYLAALETLDNGKPYAISYLVDLDMVVKKLRYYAGWADKLHGKTIPVDGDFFTYTRHEPVGVCGQIIPWNFPLLMQAWKLGPALATGNVVVMKLAEQTPLTGLYVANLIQEAGFPPGVVNIIPGYGPTAGAAISSHMEVDKVAFTGSTSVGHLIQKAAADSNMKRVTLELGGKSPNIIMSDAEMDWAVEQSHSALFFNQGQCCCAGSRTFVQEDIYHEFVERSVERAKSRIVGNPFDFQTEQGPQVDETQYKKILGYIDSGKKEGAKLLCGGSPAADKGYFIQPTIFGDVQDNMKIAKEEIFGPVMQIFKFKTVEEVIQRANETKYGLAAAVFTKDIDKANYISQGLRAGTVWINCYNVFGAQAPFGGFKESGQGREGGEYGLNPYMEVKTVTIKVPQKNS
;
A
#
# COMPACT_ATOMS: atom_id res chain seq x y z
N MET A 1 63.09 7.00 -40.63
CA MET A 1 63.66 5.67 -40.27
C MET A 1 62.46 4.83 -39.81
N LEU A 2 62.14 3.64 -40.36
CA LEU A 2 62.95 2.45 -40.67
C LEU A 2 63.55 1.83 -39.38
N SER A 3 63.50 0.50 -39.12
CA SER A 3 62.81 -0.61 -39.82
C SER A 3 62.80 -1.90 -38.95
N ARG A 4 62.23 -3.00 -39.47
CA ARG A 4 62.01 -4.34 -38.85
C ARG A 4 63.26 -5.09 -38.31
N THR A 5 63.08 -5.87 -37.23
CA THR A 5 63.62 -7.23 -36.91
C THR A 5 62.95 -7.75 -35.61
N GLY A 6 62.92 -9.04 -35.22
CA GLY A 6 63.14 -10.30 -35.96
C GLY A 6 64.25 -11.24 -35.44
N GLY A 7 63.92 -12.43 -34.91
CA GLY A 7 64.87 -13.56 -34.71
C GLY A 7 64.57 -14.54 -33.56
N ASP A 8 64.63 -15.85 -33.83
CA ASP A 8 64.19 -17.01 -33.02
C ASP A 8 65.13 -17.47 -31.87
N GLY A 9 64.71 -18.51 -31.11
CA GLY A 9 65.57 -19.32 -30.25
C GLY A 9 64.81 -20.30 -29.32
N ALA A 10 65.10 -21.61 -29.41
CA ALA A 10 64.46 -22.65 -28.58
C ALA A 10 65.43 -23.82 -28.32
N GLU A 11 65.26 -24.54 -27.19
CA GLU A 11 65.38 -26.02 -27.06
C GLU A 11 65.24 -26.51 -25.61
N ALA A 12 65.00 -27.82 -25.43
CA ALA A 12 65.02 -28.55 -24.16
C ALA A 12 65.24 -30.07 -24.40
N PRO A 13 65.93 -30.81 -23.51
CA PRO A 13 65.93 -32.28 -23.58
C PRO A 13 65.63 -33.05 -22.26
N HIS A 14 64.62 -33.92 -22.36
CA HIS A 14 64.52 -35.32 -21.88
C HIS A 14 64.98 -35.80 -20.47
N LEU A 15 63.99 -36.26 -19.65
CA LEU A 15 63.64 -37.69 -19.38
C LEU A 15 64.76 -38.77 -19.36
N PRO A 16 64.70 -39.83 -18.49
CA PRO A 16 63.75 -40.94 -18.73
C PRO A 16 63.28 -41.90 -17.59
N LEU A 17 62.08 -42.49 -17.79
CA LEU A 17 61.64 -43.87 -17.44
C LEU A 17 61.49 -44.30 -15.94
N SER A 18 60.71 -45.32 -15.55
CA SER A 18 60.06 -46.41 -16.33
C SER A 18 58.75 -46.99 -15.74
N ARG A 19 57.78 -47.33 -16.62
CA ARG A 19 56.94 -48.58 -16.70
C ARG A 19 55.98 -48.96 -15.53
N LEU A 20 54.88 -49.73 -15.71
CA LEU A 20 54.41 -50.50 -16.88
C LEU A 20 52.86 -50.74 -16.90
N GLY A 21 52.18 -50.37 -18.00
CA GLY A 21 50.99 -51.07 -18.57
C GLY A 21 49.66 -51.07 -17.79
N ARG A 22 48.50 -51.45 -18.36
CA ARG A 22 47.95 -51.67 -19.73
C ARG A 22 46.40 -51.65 -19.54
N LEU A 23 45.49 -51.23 -20.43
CA LEU A 23 45.43 -50.64 -21.79
C LEU A 23 44.08 -49.83 -21.86
N HIS A 24 43.39 -49.43 -22.95
CA HIS A 24 43.43 -49.73 -24.40
C HIS A 24 42.97 -48.51 -25.27
N SER A 25 41.92 -48.67 -26.09
CA SER A 25 41.38 -47.79 -27.16
C SER A 25 39.88 -47.45 -26.93
N ALA A 26 39.23 -46.45 -27.56
CA ALA A 26 39.66 -45.24 -28.29
C ALA A 26 38.47 -44.31 -28.67
N TRP A 27 38.78 -43.01 -28.83
CA TRP A 27 38.27 -42.05 -29.85
C TRP A 27 36.79 -41.58 -29.97
N HIS A 28 36.62 -40.29 -29.61
CA HIS A 28 36.11 -39.17 -30.45
C HIS A 28 34.63 -39.00 -30.90
N ARG A 29 33.94 -38.11 -30.16
CA ARG A 29 33.27 -36.84 -30.61
C ARG A 29 32.35 -36.78 -31.86
N ARG A 30 31.13 -36.24 -31.59
CA ARG A 30 30.29 -35.32 -32.41
C ARG A 30 29.51 -35.86 -33.64
N GLY A 31 28.28 -36.34 -33.38
CA GLY A 31 27.04 -35.58 -33.63
C GLY A 31 26.44 -35.44 -35.05
N SER A 32 25.12 -35.62 -35.17
CA SER A 32 24.26 -35.19 -36.30
C SER A 32 22.77 -35.15 -35.86
N GLN A 33 21.82 -34.92 -36.79
CA GLN A 33 20.41 -34.55 -36.50
C GLN A 33 19.37 -35.60 -36.99
N LYS A 34 18.16 -35.53 -36.40
CA LYS A 34 16.81 -35.84 -36.96
C LYS A 34 16.59 -37.15 -37.76
N ALA A 35 15.61 -37.97 -37.35
CA ALA A 35 14.51 -38.45 -38.20
C ALA A 35 13.41 -39.25 -37.43
N ALA A 36 12.27 -39.41 -38.11
CA ALA A 36 11.28 -40.51 -38.02
C ALA A 36 10.40 -40.71 -36.75
N ALA A 37 9.09 -40.65 -37.02
CA ALA A 37 7.93 -40.82 -36.15
C ALA A 37 7.42 -42.29 -36.02
N LEU A 38 6.16 -42.44 -35.57
CA LEU A 38 5.33 -43.66 -35.44
C LEU A 38 5.51 -44.47 -34.14
N PRO A 39 4.54 -45.33 -33.76
CA PRO A 39 3.08 -45.09 -33.64
C PRO A 39 2.57 -45.49 -32.22
N GLY A 40 1.25 -45.51 -31.98
CA GLY A 40 0.65 -45.98 -30.71
C GLY A 40 -0.42 -47.07 -30.91
N SER A 41 -1.01 -47.59 -29.82
CA SER A 41 -2.39 -48.16 -29.73
C SER A 41 -2.66 -48.95 -28.43
N ILE A 42 -3.96 -49.08 -28.06
CA ILE A 42 -4.56 -50.04 -27.09
C ILE A 42 -4.13 -49.86 -25.61
N GLY A 43 -4.99 -49.93 -24.58
CA GLY A 43 -6.44 -50.11 -24.45
C GLY A 43 -6.80 -50.01 -22.94
N GLY A 44 -8.04 -50.08 -22.44
CA GLY A 44 -9.37 -50.25 -23.03
C GLY A 44 -10.42 -50.26 -21.88
N TRP A 45 -11.69 -50.60 -22.16
CA TRP A 45 -12.83 -50.62 -21.21
C TRP A 45 -13.23 -49.23 -20.65
N GLY A 46 -14.50 -48.95 -20.31
CA GLY A 46 -15.71 -49.76 -20.43
C GLY A 46 -16.89 -49.11 -19.69
N GLU A 47 -17.99 -48.94 -20.42
CA GLU A 47 -19.35 -48.48 -20.10
C GLU A 47 -20.03 -49.23 -18.90
N GLU A 48 -21.16 -48.81 -18.27
CA GLU A 48 -22.10 -47.70 -18.50
C GLU A 48 -23.01 -47.36 -17.26
N LEU A 49 -23.89 -46.35 -17.42
CA LEU A 49 -25.24 -46.14 -16.84
C LEU A 49 -25.55 -46.18 -15.31
N ALA A 50 -25.74 -44.97 -14.79
CA ALA A 50 -26.99 -44.43 -14.22
C ALA A 50 -28.03 -45.32 -13.48
N GLY A 51 -28.39 -44.91 -12.25
CA GLY A 51 -29.58 -45.34 -11.49
C GLY A 51 -30.27 -44.18 -10.74
N ARG A 52 -31.57 -44.28 -10.42
CA ARG A 52 -32.40 -43.17 -9.87
C ARG A 52 -32.98 -43.45 -8.47
N ARG A 53 -33.44 -42.37 -7.81
CA ARG A 53 -34.33 -42.27 -6.62
C ARG A 53 -33.69 -42.55 -5.24
N ALA A 54 -34.31 -42.20 -4.10
CA ALA A 54 -35.03 -40.98 -3.64
C ALA A 54 -35.53 -41.19 -2.18
N MET A 55 -35.94 -40.10 -1.52
CA MET A 55 -36.82 -40.04 -0.32
C MET A 55 -36.25 -40.38 1.09
N ARG A 56 -36.14 -39.30 1.90
CA ARG A 56 -36.63 -39.13 3.29
C ARG A 56 -36.21 -40.10 4.42
N GLY A 57 -35.69 -39.49 5.50
CA GLY A 57 -36.27 -39.67 6.85
C GLY A 57 -35.31 -39.96 7.99
N GLY A 58 -35.29 -39.10 9.02
CA GLY A 58 -34.61 -39.38 10.30
C GLY A 58 -34.25 -38.12 11.10
N ARG A 59 -34.81 -37.96 12.30
CA ARG A 59 -34.35 -36.98 13.30
C ARG A 59 -33.53 -37.70 14.37
N ALA A 60 -32.47 -37.08 14.87
CA ALA A 60 -31.89 -37.40 16.17
C ALA A 60 -31.32 -36.13 16.83
N ARG A 61 -31.64 -35.91 18.11
CA ARG A 61 -30.93 -34.96 18.97
C ARG A 61 -29.66 -35.63 19.50
N ARG A 62 -28.66 -34.83 19.92
CA ARG A 62 -27.74 -35.20 21.00
C ARG A 62 -27.55 -34.03 21.95
N GLU A 63 -27.96 -34.23 23.20
CA GLU A 63 -27.66 -33.36 24.33
C GLU A 63 -26.41 -33.90 25.08
N ALA A 64 -25.85 -33.11 26.00
CA ALA A 64 -24.58 -33.42 26.65
C ALA A 64 -24.71 -34.46 27.78
N LEU A 65 -23.59 -35.12 28.13
CA LEU A 65 -23.46 -35.98 29.31
C LEU A 65 -22.23 -35.59 30.14
N ARG A 66 -22.39 -35.55 31.46
CA ARG A 66 -21.31 -35.45 32.46
C ARG A 66 -21.19 -36.78 33.23
N PRO A 67 -19.98 -37.20 33.65
CA PRO A 67 -19.78 -38.14 34.75
C PRO A 67 -19.86 -37.45 36.14
N PRO A 68 -19.99 -38.20 37.27
CA PRO A 68 -20.53 -37.64 38.52
C PRO A 68 -19.72 -37.89 39.83
N GLY A 69 -20.16 -37.25 40.93
CA GLY A 69 -19.81 -37.56 42.33
C GLY A 69 -18.52 -36.92 42.85
N TRP A 70 -18.30 -36.76 44.17
CA TRP A 70 -18.98 -37.33 45.35
C TRP A 70 -19.46 -36.26 46.37
N SER A 71 -20.07 -36.69 47.48
CA SER A 71 -20.86 -35.89 48.45
C SER A 71 -20.09 -35.41 49.70
N ALA A 72 -20.79 -34.70 50.60
CA ALA A 72 -20.25 -33.83 51.67
C ALA A 72 -20.40 -34.38 53.11
N ILE A 73 -20.22 -33.48 54.11
CA ILE A 73 -20.23 -33.61 55.60
C ILE A 73 -18.79 -33.59 56.17
N GLY A 74 -18.44 -32.80 57.19
CA GLY A 74 -19.23 -31.85 58.00
C GLY A 74 -18.35 -30.88 58.83
N CYS A 75 -18.96 -30.03 59.66
CA CYS A 75 -18.28 -28.91 60.34
C CYS A 75 -17.57 -29.29 61.67
N ARG A 76 -16.53 -28.52 62.03
CA ARG A 76 -16.17 -28.14 63.41
C ARG A 76 -15.34 -26.85 63.42
N GLU A 77 -15.50 -26.07 64.48
CA GLU A 77 -14.84 -24.77 64.67
C GLU A 77 -13.56 -24.89 65.52
N ALA A 78 -12.62 -23.96 65.33
CA ALA A 78 -11.58 -23.59 66.30
C ALA A 78 -11.06 -22.18 66.02
N GLU A 79 -10.89 -21.35 67.04
CA GLU A 79 -10.47 -19.95 66.91
C GLU A 79 -8.94 -19.77 66.79
N GLY A 80 -8.49 -18.71 66.10
CA GLY A 80 -7.07 -18.31 66.07
C GLY A 80 -6.88 -16.88 65.56
N ARG A 81 -6.35 -15.97 66.41
CA ARG A 81 -6.21 -14.54 66.07
C ARG A 81 -4.99 -14.23 65.19
N PRO A 82 -5.06 -13.28 64.25
CA PRO A 82 -3.95 -12.93 63.37
C PRO A 82 -2.87 -12.07 64.07
N ARG A 83 -1.63 -12.12 63.56
CA ARG A 83 -0.53 -11.21 63.95
C ARG A 83 -0.30 -10.15 62.86
N ALA A 84 0.07 -8.93 63.28
CA ALA A 84 0.25 -7.77 62.41
C ALA A 84 1.71 -7.60 61.89
N PRO A 85 1.90 -6.95 60.73
CA PRO A 85 3.23 -6.66 60.17
C PRO A 85 3.96 -5.49 60.87
N PRO A 86 5.31 -5.40 60.76
CA PRO A 86 6.12 -4.44 61.50
C PRO A 86 6.13 -3.00 60.92
N ARG A 87 6.48 -2.03 61.77
CA ARG A 87 6.56 -0.59 61.42
C ARG A 87 7.97 -0.18 60.93
N PRO A 88 8.11 0.74 59.97
CA PRO A 88 9.40 1.31 59.58
C PRO A 88 9.98 2.29 60.63
N ARG A 89 11.31 2.47 60.61
CA ARG A 89 12.04 3.38 61.51
C ARG A 89 11.98 4.85 61.07
N LYS A 90 12.09 5.78 62.03
CA LYS A 90 12.20 7.23 61.79
C LYS A 90 13.67 7.66 61.69
N TRP A 91 13.98 8.66 60.87
CA TRP A 91 15.16 9.52 61.05
C TRP A 91 14.83 11.01 60.85
N VAL A 92 15.24 11.80 61.86
CA VAL A 92 15.52 13.26 61.95
C VAL A 92 14.63 14.29 61.21
N LYS A 93 14.23 15.32 61.98
CA LYS A 93 13.58 16.56 61.50
C LYS A 93 14.62 17.59 61.07
N ARG A 94 14.29 18.46 60.10
CA ARG A 94 14.81 19.85 60.05
C ARG A 94 13.62 20.84 60.02
N GLN A 95 13.85 22.09 60.39
CA GLN A 95 12.80 22.97 60.92
C GLN A 95 11.99 23.76 59.88
N ARG A 96 10.83 24.24 60.34
CA ARG A 96 9.83 25.04 59.61
C ARG A 96 10.38 26.41 59.17
N ARG A 97 9.87 26.91 58.04
CA ARG A 97 9.26 28.25 57.99
C ARG A 97 7.79 28.11 57.54
N ARG A 98 6.95 29.11 57.87
CA ARG A 98 5.50 29.13 57.60
C ARG A 98 5.18 30.10 56.47
N SER A 99 4.27 29.70 55.58
CA SER A 99 3.33 30.59 54.89
C SER A 99 2.03 29.80 54.68
N SER A 100 0.88 30.44 54.86
CA SER A 100 -0.43 29.77 54.95
C SER A 100 -1.30 30.00 53.71
N LEU A 101 -1.96 28.95 53.23
CA LEU A 101 -3.02 29.04 52.22
C LEU A 101 -4.40 29.24 52.89
N PRO A 102 -5.28 30.10 52.35
CA PRO A 102 -6.68 30.23 52.79
C PRO A 102 -7.60 29.18 52.11
N PRO A 103 -8.79 28.90 52.68
CA PRO A 103 -9.73 27.90 52.19
C PRO A 103 -10.64 28.39 51.03
N PRO A 104 -11.32 27.47 50.30
CA PRO A 104 -12.07 27.81 49.09
C PRO A 104 -13.56 28.12 49.34
N GLU A 105 -13.95 29.39 49.36
CA GLU A 105 -15.37 29.76 49.33
C GLU A 105 -15.59 31.15 48.69
N LYS A 106 -16.00 31.16 47.40
CA LYS A 106 -16.68 32.27 46.69
C LYS A 106 -16.99 31.91 45.22
N MET A 107 -18.05 31.14 45.02
CA MET A 107 -18.83 31.21 43.78
C MET A 107 -20.07 32.09 43.99
N LEU A 108 -20.70 32.48 42.87
CA LEU A 108 -21.98 33.20 42.77
C LEU A 108 -21.99 34.71 43.08
N ARG A 109 -22.76 35.43 42.25
CA ARG A 109 -23.20 36.85 42.33
C ARG A 109 -22.23 37.96 41.87
N LEU A 110 -22.11 38.13 40.54
CA LEU A 110 -22.00 39.46 39.90
C LEU A 110 -22.27 39.41 38.37
N ALA A 111 -23.53 39.12 37.97
CA ALA A 111 -23.95 39.12 36.57
C ALA A 111 -25.49 39.24 36.38
N LEU A 112 -26.09 40.39 36.73
CA LEU A 112 -27.47 40.72 36.36
C LEU A 112 -27.65 42.25 36.19
N ARG A 113 -28.53 42.63 35.26
CA ARG A 113 -28.75 43.99 34.69
C ARG A 113 -27.57 44.42 33.78
N SER A 114 -27.80 45.07 32.62
CA SER A 114 -29.04 45.63 32.05
C SER A 114 -29.31 45.14 30.62
N SER A 115 -30.59 45.09 30.24
CA SER A 115 -31.08 44.62 28.93
C SER A 115 -31.12 45.70 27.85
N ALA A 116 -30.72 45.36 26.62
CA ALA A 116 -31.08 46.08 25.40
C ALA A 116 -31.56 45.09 24.32
N ARG A 117 -32.52 45.51 23.47
CA ARG A 117 -33.13 44.65 22.44
C ARG A 117 -32.28 44.65 21.16
N LEU A 118 -32.07 43.50 20.53
CA LEU A 118 -31.77 43.40 19.11
C LEU A 118 -32.50 42.18 18.49
N ARG A 119 -32.65 42.17 17.16
CA ARG A 119 -33.56 41.27 16.43
C ARG A 119 -32.90 39.93 16.05
N LEU A 120 -33.70 38.89 15.84
CA LEU A 120 -33.26 37.66 15.17
C LEU A 120 -32.94 37.95 13.69
N GLY A 121 -31.94 37.26 13.12
CA GLY A 121 -31.76 37.19 11.66
C GLY A 121 -30.31 37.21 11.15
N ALA A 122 -29.51 36.18 11.42
CA ALA A 122 -28.32 35.81 10.63
C ALA A 122 -27.86 34.38 10.97
N PRO A 123 -27.37 33.57 10.01
CA PRO A 123 -26.73 32.29 10.31
C PRO A 123 -25.30 32.48 10.82
N LEU A 124 -24.88 31.68 11.80
CA LEU A 124 -23.48 31.66 12.25
C LEU A 124 -22.59 31.02 11.18
N ARG A 125 -21.84 31.85 10.43
CA ARG A 125 -20.59 31.39 9.81
C ARG A 125 -19.57 31.20 10.92
N LEU A 126 -19.31 29.95 11.33
CA LEU A 126 -18.11 29.66 12.12
C LEU A 126 -16.89 29.94 11.23
N ALA A 127 -16.08 30.91 11.63
CA ALA A 127 -14.79 31.16 10.99
C ALA A 127 -13.84 30.01 11.33
N CYS A 128 -13.28 29.36 10.30
CA CYS A 128 -12.12 28.49 10.48
C CYS A 128 -10.99 29.30 11.13
N GLN A 129 -10.42 28.79 12.22
CA GLN A 129 -9.16 29.34 12.72
C GLN A 129 -8.07 29.09 11.65
N PRO A 130 -7.29 30.10 11.25
CA PRO A 130 -6.29 29.93 10.23
C PRO A 130 -5.11 29.12 10.78
N LEU A 131 -5.08 27.82 10.46
CA LEU A 131 -3.80 27.15 10.21
C LEU A 131 -3.03 27.99 9.20
N SER A 132 -1.75 28.28 9.49
CA SER A 132 -0.94 29.28 8.79
C SER A 132 -1.07 29.16 7.27
N SER A 133 -1.83 30.08 6.65
CA SER A 133 -2.17 30.06 5.23
C SER A 133 -0.99 30.56 4.38
N ALA A 134 0.08 29.77 4.33
CA ALA A 134 1.00 29.83 3.22
C ALA A 134 0.22 29.46 1.95
N ALA A 135 0.05 30.43 1.04
CA ALA A 135 -0.55 30.16 -0.25
C ALA A 135 0.26 29.11 -0.99
N VAL A 136 -0.40 28.27 -1.81
CA VAL A 136 0.31 27.29 -2.64
C VAL A 136 1.28 28.05 -3.54
N PRO A 137 2.60 27.73 -3.52
CA PRO A 137 3.58 28.43 -4.34
C PRO A 137 3.22 28.33 -5.83
N ALA A 138 3.61 29.32 -6.64
CA ALA A 138 3.44 29.21 -8.08
C ALA A 138 4.28 28.03 -8.62
N PRO A 139 3.70 27.12 -9.43
CA PRO A 139 4.47 26.03 -10.03
C PRO A 139 5.42 26.55 -11.10
N ASN A 140 6.55 25.86 -11.29
CA ASN A 140 7.17 25.81 -12.61
C ASN A 140 6.43 24.72 -13.42
N PRO A 141 5.73 25.04 -14.52
CA PRO A 141 5.04 24.04 -15.35
C PRO A 141 5.99 23.18 -16.20
N GLN A 142 7.28 23.54 -16.27
CA GLN A 142 8.34 22.80 -16.98
C GLN A 142 9.55 22.63 -16.04
N PRO A 143 9.47 21.80 -14.98
CA PRO A 143 10.60 21.50 -14.11
C PRO A 143 11.73 20.80 -14.88
N GLU A 144 12.98 21.14 -14.55
CA GLU A 144 14.16 20.49 -15.13
C GLU A 144 14.28 19.03 -14.67
N ILE A 145 14.58 18.10 -15.58
CA ILE A 145 14.62 16.66 -15.29
C ILE A 145 16.05 16.23 -14.90
N ALA A 146 16.41 16.46 -13.64
CA ALA A 146 17.76 16.20 -13.12
C ALA A 146 18.15 14.70 -13.08
N TYR A 147 17.19 13.78 -12.94
CA TYR A 147 17.46 12.35 -12.73
C TYR A 147 16.55 11.45 -13.56
N HIS A 148 17.16 10.68 -14.47
CA HIS A 148 16.47 9.82 -15.45
C HIS A 148 17.23 8.48 -15.67
N LYS A 149 18.01 8.05 -14.67
CA LYS A 149 18.92 6.89 -14.71
C LYS A 149 18.55 5.84 -13.65
N ILE A 150 19.23 4.70 -13.64
CA ILE A 150 19.13 3.68 -12.59
C ILE A 150 19.95 4.12 -11.37
N PHE A 151 19.43 3.92 -10.16
CA PHE A 151 20.12 4.28 -8.91
C PHE A 151 20.53 3.02 -8.14
N ILE A 152 21.84 2.78 -8.00
CA ILE A 152 22.40 1.62 -7.28
C ILE A 152 23.62 2.10 -6.50
N ASN A 153 23.79 1.68 -5.25
CA ASN A 153 24.93 2.08 -4.39
C ASN A 153 25.11 3.60 -4.20
N ASN A 154 24.03 4.39 -4.27
CA ASN A 154 24.07 5.86 -4.28
C ASN A 154 24.83 6.44 -5.50
N GLU A 155 24.82 5.72 -6.62
CA GLU A 155 25.42 6.10 -7.90
C GLU A 155 24.39 5.99 -9.03
N TRP A 156 24.60 6.75 -10.10
CA TRP A 156 23.70 6.85 -11.26
C TRP A 156 24.24 6.06 -12.46
N HIS A 157 23.51 5.03 -12.89
CA HIS A 157 23.91 4.08 -13.91
C HIS A 157 22.98 4.14 -15.13
N ASP A 158 23.54 3.98 -16.33
CA ASP A 158 22.72 3.55 -17.47
C ASP A 158 22.39 2.05 -17.31
N ALA A 159 21.32 1.58 -17.96
CA ALA A 159 21.02 0.15 -18.03
C ALA A 159 22.18 -0.64 -18.67
N VAL A 160 22.36 -1.92 -18.29
CA VAL A 160 23.34 -2.82 -18.94
C VAL A 160 23.13 -2.87 -20.45
N SER A 161 21.87 -2.81 -20.89
CA SER A 161 21.45 -2.80 -22.29
C SER A 161 21.73 -1.49 -23.04
N LYS A 162 22.09 -0.41 -22.33
CA LYS A 162 22.12 0.99 -22.79
C LYS A 162 20.80 1.52 -23.41
N LYS A 163 19.70 0.78 -23.29
CA LYS A 163 18.38 1.22 -23.74
C LYS A 163 17.78 2.29 -22.82
N THR A 164 16.82 3.03 -23.38
CA THR A 164 15.94 3.95 -22.66
C THR A 164 14.49 3.80 -23.14
N PHE A 165 13.54 4.21 -22.31
CA PHE A 165 12.13 4.36 -22.67
C PHE A 165 11.67 5.82 -22.46
N PRO A 166 10.70 6.31 -23.26
CA PRO A 166 10.10 7.62 -23.04
C PRO A 166 9.17 7.59 -21.82
N THR A 167 9.21 8.63 -20.98
CA THR A 167 8.06 9.01 -20.15
C THR A 167 7.35 10.21 -20.79
N ILE A 168 6.03 10.31 -20.61
CA ILE A 168 5.13 11.14 -21.44
C ILE A 168 4.32 12.05 -20.52
N ASN A 169 4.21 13.34 -20.86
CA ASN A 169 3.29 14.25 -20.20
C ASN A 169 1.86 13.94 -20.65
N PRO A 170 0.97 13.39 -19.80
CA PRO A 170 -0.37 13.00 -20.21
C PRO A 170 -1.27 14.17 -20.61
N SER A 171 -0.88 15.40 -20.26
CA SER A 171 -1.61 16.63 -20.58
C SER A 171 -1.39 17.07 -22.03
N THR A 172 -0.33 16.60 -22.67
CA THR A 172 0.02 16.95 -24.06
C THR A 172 0.24 15.74 -24.97
N GLY A 173 0.52 14.56 -24.42
CA GLY A 173 0.94 13.38 -25.18
C GLY A 173 2.40 13.45 -25.68
N GLU A 174 3.19 14.41 -25.20
CA GLU A 174 4.57 14.62 -25.61
C GLU A 174 5.55 13.94 -24.65
N VAL A 175 6.68 13.47 -25.19
CA VAL A 175 7.75 12.86 -24.39
C VAL A 175 8.43 13.93 -23.53
N ILE A 176 8.49 13.71 -22.21
CA ILE A 176 9.22 14.57 -21.27
C ILE A 176 10.72 14.34 -21.41
N CYS A 177 11.15 13.08 -21.29
CA CYS A 177 12.55 12.67 -21.44
C CYS A 177 12.68 11.17 -21.72
N GLN A 178 13.92 10.71 -21.91
CA GLN A 178 14.29 9.29 -22.00
C GLN A 178 14.86 8.81 -20.66
N VAL A 179 14.33 7.72 -20.14
CA VAL A 179 14.69 7.11 -18.85
C VAL A 179 15.34 5.75 -19.08
N ALA A 180 16.39 5.41 -18.32
CA ALA A 180 17.11 4.13 -18.48
C ALA A 180 16.16 2.90 -18.35
N GLU A 181 16.16 2.02 -19.36
CA GLU A 181 15.32 0.80 -19.37
C GLU A 181 16.02 -0.32 -18.59
N GLY A 182 15.83 -0.31 -17.27
CA GLY A 182 16.32 -1.38 -16.40
C GLY A 182 15.65 -2.72 -16.71
N ASP A 183 16.48 -3.76 -16.82
CA ASP A 183 16.07 -5.14 -17.04
C ASP A 183 16.67 -6.04 -15.94
N LYS A 184 16.53 -7.36 -16.05
CA LYS A 184 17.05 -8.34 -15.11
C LYS A 184 18.51 -8.11 -14.74
N ALA A 185 19.38 -7.81 -15.71
CA ALA A 185 20.81 -7.61 -15.46
C ALA A 185 21.11 -6.37 -14.56
N ASP A 186 20.19 -5.41 -14.48
CA ASP A 186 20.27 -4.25 -13.58
C ASP A 186 19.64 -4.56 -12.22
N VAL A 187 18.56 -5.36 -12.20
CA VAL A 187 17.98 -5.91 -10.96
C VAL A 187 18.99 -6.81 -10.23
N ASP A 188 19.68 -7.71 -10.93
CA ASP A 188 20.67 -8.63 -10.35
C ASP A 188 21.81 -7.82 -9.68
N LYS A 189 22.25 -6.70 -10.28
CA LYS A 189 23.21 -5.75 -9.67
C LYS A 189 22.64 -5.08 -8.41
N ALA A 190 21.39 -4.60 -8.47
CA ALA A 190 20.75 -3.92 -7.35
C ALA A 190 20.49 -4.85 -6.17
N VAL A 191 20.11 -6.11 -6.42
CA VAL A 191 19.97 -7.13 -5.37
C VAL A 191 21.33 -7.45 -4.77
N LYS A 192 22.40 -7.56 -5.55
CA LYS A 192 23.76 -7.72 -5.01
C LYS A 192 24.15 -6.52 -4.11
N ALA A 193 23.92 -5.29 -4.56
CA ALA A 193 24.18 -4.07 -3.79
C ALA A 193 23.41 -4.05 -2.45
N ALA A 194 22.12 -4.38 -2.49
CA ALA A 194 21.29 -4.54 -1.31
C ALA A 194 21.81 -5.65 -0.37
N ARG A 195 22.14 -6.82 -0.91
CA ARG A 195 22.66 -7.96 -0.14
C ARG A 195 24.00 -7.62 0.53
N ASP A 196 24.88 -6.89 -0.16
CA ASP A 196 26.13 -6.37 0.39
C ASP A 196 25.87 -5.37 1.53
N ALA A 197 24.97 -4.41 1.35
CA ALA A 197 24.57 -3.45 2.38
C ALA A 197 23.92 -4.12 3.62
N PHE A 198 23.25 -5.27 3.44
CA PHE A 198 22.58 -6.02 4.51
C PHE A 198 23.49 -7.03 5.25
N LYS A 199 24.77 -7.18 4.87
CA LYS A 199 25.71 -8.10 5.54
C LYS A 199 25.84 -7.83 7.03
N PHE A 200 25.93 -8.90 7.84
CA PHE A 200 26.15 -8.77 9.28
C PHE A 200 27.45 -7.98 9.54
N GLY A 201 27.39 -6.96 10.41
CA GLY A 201 28.50 -6.06 10.67
C GLY A 201 28.61 -4.85 9.72
N SER A 202 27.77 -4.73 8.68
CA SER A 202 27.74 -3.56 7.80
C SER A 202 27.34 -2.27 8.56
N PRO A 203 27.59 -1.06 7.99
CA PRO A 203 27.14 0.19 8.58
C PRO A 203 25.63 0.21 8.86
N TRP A 204 24.81 -0.27 7.92
CA TRP A 204 23.35 -0.33 8.08
C TRP A 204 22.90 -1.33 9.15
N ARG A 205 23.53 -2.51 9.21
CA ARG A 205 23.21 -3.54 10.23
C ARG A 205 23.72 -3.21 11.64
N ARG A 206 24.70 -2.31 11.76
CA ARG A 206 25.24 -1.81 13.04
C ARG A 206 24.64 -0.47 13.47
N MET A 207 23.88 0.21 12.61
CA MET A 207 23.27 1.50 12.90
C MET A 207 22.19 1.37 13.98
N ASP A 208 22.23 2.24 14.99
CA ASP A 208 21.21 2.27 16.03
C ASP A 208 19.82 2.47 15.42
N ALA A 209 18.83 1.85 16.04
CA ALA A 209 17.43 1.94 15.62
C ALA A 209 16.92 3.39 15.53
N SER A 210 17.33 4.25 16.48
CA SER A 210 16.96 5.66 16.52
C SER A 210 17.64 6.49 15.43
N GLN A 211 18.83 6.09 14.94
CA GLN A 211 19.53 6.78 13.86
C GLN A 211 18.87 6.51 12.51
N ARG A 212 18.33 5.30 12.28
CA ARG A 212 17.44 5.04 11.11
C ARG A 212 16.21 5.95 11.12
N GLY A 213 15.66 6.20 12.31
CA GLY A 213 14.60 7.19 12.52
C GLY A 213 15.03 8.61 12.11
N LYS A 214 16.22 9.06 12.54
CA LYS A 214 16.76 10.37 12.12
C LYS A 214 16.97 10.49 10.61
N LEU A 215 17.44 9.43 9.94
CA LEU A 215 17.59 9.43 8.48
C LEU A 215 16.24 9.54 7.75
N LEU A 216 15.19 8.88 8.25
CA LEU A 216 13.83 9.04 7.72
C LEU A 216 13.24 10.43 7.99
N HIS A 217 13.53 11.05 9.14
CA HIS A 217 13.20 12.45 9.39
C HIS A 217 13.94 13.38 8.40
N ARG A 218 15.27 13.23 8.26
CA ARG A 218 16.09 14.03 7.33
C ARG A 218 15.60 13.92 5.89
N LEU A 219 15.23 12.71 5.43
CA LEU A 219 14.64 12.52 4.10
C LEU A 219 13.30 13.26 3.95
N ALA A 220 12.44 13.23 4.97
CA ALA A 220 11.20 13.99 4.97
C ALA A 220 11.43 15.51 4.95
N ASP A 221 12.44 16.00 5.67
CA ASP A 221 12.82 17.42 5.71
C ASP A 221 13.37 17.88 4.34
N LEU A 222 14.09 17.01 3.62
CA LEU A 222 14.56 17.26 2.25
C LEU A 222 13.43 17.28 1.23
N ILE A 223 12.49 16.34 1.33
CA ILE A 223 11.27 16.33 0.51
C ILE A 223 10.39 17.56 0.79
N GLU A 224 10.40 18.07 2.03
CA GLU A 224 9.68 19.30 2.40
C GLU A 224 10.40 20.57 1.91
N ARG A 225 11.75 20.58 1.82
CA ARG A 225 12.54 21.61 1.12
C ARG A 225 12.18 21.68 -0.36
N ASP A 226 12.20 20.53 -1.04
CA ASP A 226 12.04 20.47 -2.50
C ASP A 226 10.58 20.29 -2.94
N ARG A 227 9.64 20.46 -2.01
CA ARG A 227 8.19 20.20 -2.16
C ARG A 227 7.57 20.86 -3.40
N THR A 228 7.95 22.10 -3.71
CA THR A 228 7.44 22.84 -4.87
C THR A 228 7.89 22.21 -6.19
N TYR A 229 9.16 21.80 -6.28
CA TYR A 229 9.71 21.10 -7.45
C TYR A 229 9.10 19.71 -7.59
N LEU A 230 9.08 18.92 -6.50
CA LEU A 230 8.53 17.57 -6.49
C LEU A 230 7.03 17.55 -6.86
N ALA A 231 6.23 18.47 -6.34
CA ALA A 231 4.82 18.58 -6.69
C ALA A 231 4.60 18.99 -8.16
N ALA A 232 5.47 19.83 -8.72
CA ALA A 232 5.41 20.20 -10.14
C ALA A 232 5.82 19.03 -11.06
N LEU A 233 6.86 18.29 -10.68
CA LEU A 233 7.32 17.11 -11.42
C LEU A 233 6.31 15.95 -11.33
N GLU A 234 5.66 15.74 -10.18
CA GLU A 234 4.57 14.76 -10.03
C GLU A 234 3.40 15.13 -10.97
N THR A 235 3.04 16.41 -11.06
CA THR A 235 2.01 16.88 -12.01
C THR A 235 2.43 16.76 -13.48
N LEU A 236 3.71 16.98 -13.82
CA LEU A 236 4.21 16.82 -15.19
C LEU A 236 4.13 15.36 -15.67
N ASP A 237 4.58 14.42 -14.84
CA ASP A 237 4.77 13.00 -15.17
C ASP A 237 3.44 12.19 -14.99
N ASN A 238 2.60 12.53 -14.00
CA ASN A 238 1.33 11.83 -13.73
C ASN A 238 0.06 12.57 -14.24
N GLY A 239 0.10 13.89 -14.37
CA GLY A 239 -1.05 14.70 -14.78
C GLY A 239 -2.05 15.11 -13.68
N LYS A 240 -1.91 14.65 -12.42
CA LYS A 240 -2.78 15.14 -11.33
C LYS A 240 -2.62 16.66 -11.11
N PRO A 241 -3.66 17.41 -10.71
CA PRO A 241 -3.56 18.86 -10.49
C PRO A 241 -2.49 19.25 -9.47
N TYR A 242 -1.71 20.28 -9.78
CA TYR A 242 -0.56 20.73 -8.98
C TYR A 242 -0.93 21.08 -7.53
N ALA A 243 -2.11 21.68 -7.33
CA ALA A 243 -2.64 21.94 -5.98
C ALA A 243 -2.82 20.65 -5.16
N ILE A 244 -3.22 19.54 -5.79
CA ILE A 244 -3.35 18.22 -5.15
C ILE A 244 -1.98 17.61 -4.89
N SER A 245 -1.06 17.66 -5.88
CA SER A 245 0.34 17.23 -5.68
C SER A 245 0.97 17.92 -4.46
N TYR A 246 0.83 19.24 -4.37
CA TYR A 246 1.44 20.03 -3.30
C TYR A 246 0.75 19.87 -1.94
N LEU A 247 -0.58 19.94 -1.88
CA LEU A 247 -1.34 19.95 -0.62
C LEU A 247 -1.67 18.55 -0.08
N VAL A 248 -1.80 17.53 -0.95
CA VAL A 248 -2.25 16.19 -0.58
C VAL A 248 -1.10 15.18 -0.69
N ASP A 249 -0.59 14.90 -1.89
CA ASP A 249 0.43 13.85 -2.10
C ASP A 249 1.70 14.12 -1.27
N LEU A 250 2.32 15.30 -1.43
CA LEU A 250 3.55 15.65 -0.72
C LEU A 250 3.36 15.79 0.80
N ASP A 251 2.20 16.29 1.26
CA ASP A 251 1.85 16.31 2.68
C ASP A 251 1.77 14.89 3.27
N MET A 252 1.09 13.99 2.55
CA MET A 252 0.94 12.60 2.96
C MET A 252 2.27 11.84 2.90
N VAL A 253 3.16 12.14 1.94
CA VAL A 253 4.54 11.62 1.86
C VAL A 253 5.32 11.99 3.12
N VAL A 254 5.40 13.29 3.43
CA VAL A 254 6.13 13.79 4.59
C VAL A 254 5.57 13.22 5.89
N LYS A 255 4.24 13.15 6.04
CA LYS A 255 3.58 12.53 7.19
C LYS A 255 3.84 11.03 7.30
N LYS A 256 3.87 10.29 6.19
CA LYS A 256 4.18 8.83 6.18
C LYS A 256 5.64 8.58 6.62
N LEU A 257 6.60 9.35 6.09
CA LEU A 257 8.01 9.22 6.43
C LEU A 257 8.28 9.62 7.90
N ARG A 258 7.78 10.79 8.35
CA ARG A 258 7.92 11.24 9.75
C ARG A 258 7.21 10.31 10.74
N TYR A 259 6.12 9.65 10.34
CA TYR A 259 5.45 8.63 11.16
C TYR A 259 6.33 7.39 11.36
N TYR A 260 6.85 6.79 10.29
CA TYR A 260 7.69 5.59 10.40
C TYR A 260 9.08 5.86 10.97
N ALA A 261 9.61 7.07 10.80
CA ALA A 261 10.80 7.55 11.51
C ALA A 261 10.65 7.36 13.04
N GLY A 262 9.47 7.70 13.58
CA GLY A 262 9.13 7.52 14.98
C GLY A 262 9.00 6.07 15.45
N TRP A 263 8.85 5.09 14.54
CA TRP A 263 8.71 3.67 14.86
C TRP A 263 10.03 2.89 14.89
N ALA A 264 11.10 3.43 14.29
CA ALA A 264 12.33 2.69 14.01
C ALA A 264 12.97 2.02 15.25
N ASP A 265 12.79 2.61 16.44
CA ASP A 265 13.30 2.13 17.75
C ASP A 265 12.23 1.65 18.74
N LYS A 266 10.95 1.53 18.33
CA LYS A 266 9.82 1.18 19.23
C LYS A 266 9.20 -0.18 18.95
N LEU A 267 9.80 -0.96 18.05
CA LEU A 267 9.28 -2.23 17.58
C LEU A 267 9.77 -3.41 18.45
N HIS A 268 9.32 -3.42 19.70
CA HIS A 268 9.78 -4.33 20.75
C HIS A 268 9.52 -5.81 20.43
N GLY A 269 10.50 -6.67 20.75
CA GLY A 269 10.28 -8.11 20.93
C GLY A 269 9.48 -8.43 22.20
N LYS A 270 9.42 -9.70 22.59
CA LYS A 270 8.69 -10.18 23.78
C LYS A 270 9.58 -11.08 24.63
N THR A 271 9.50 -10.97 25.96
CA THR A 271 9.91 -12.04 26.89
C THR A 271 8.73 -12.98 27.10
N ILE A 272 8.96 -14.30 27.07
CA ILE A 272 7.90 -15.31 27.07
C ILE A 272 8.08 -16.24 28.28
N PRO A 273 7.10 -16.34 29.20
CA PRO A 273 7.14 -17.24 30.35
C PRO A 273 6.78 -18.67 29.92
N VAL A 274 7.71 -19.33 29.23
CA VAL A 274 7.57 -20.74 28.82
C VAL A 274 7.65 -21.70 30.00
N ASP A 275 7.20 -22.94 29.83
CA ASP A 275 7.35 -24.02 30.80
C ASP A 275 8.81 -24.46 30.99
N GLY A 276 9.11 -25.11 32.12
CA GLY A 276 10.46 -25.56 32.48
C GLY A 276 11.45 -24.43 32.80
N ASP A 277 12.73 -24.78 32.98
CA ASP A 277 13.81 -23.87 33.37
C ASP A 277 14.47 -23.19 32.17
N PHE A 278 13.70 -22.34 31.49
CA PHE A 278 14.17 -21.60 30.31
C PHE A 278 13.81 -20.11 30.38
N PHE A 279 14.75 -19.27 29.95
CA PHE A 279 14.49 -17.88 29.57
C PHE A 279 14.26 -17.82 28.06
N THR A 280 13.05 -17.46 27.64
CA THR A 280 12.70 -17.32 26.22
C THR A 280 12.38 -15.86 25.89
N TYR A 281 12.90 -15.36 24.77
CA TYR A 281 12.55 -14.06 24.21
C TYR A 281 12.53 -14.08 22.68
N THR A 282 11.80 -13.14 22.07
CA THR A 282 11.85 -12.90 20.62
C THR A 282 12.74 -11.71 20.29
N ARG A 283 13.44 -11.83 19.16
CA ARG A 283 14.05 -10.73 18.43
C ARG A 283 13.20 -10.46 17.20
N HIS A 284 12.88 -9.20 16.97
CA HIS A 284 12.36 -8.74 15.69
C HIS A 284 13.55 -8.25 14.87
N GLU A 285 13.88 -8.97 13.80
CA GLU A 285 14.95 -8.62 12.88
C GLU A 285 14.35 -8.15 11.54
N PRO A 286 15.04 -7.32 10.74
CA PRO A 286 14.61 -7.05 9.37
C PRO A 286 14.59 -8.34 8.54
N VAL A 287 13.55 -8.52 7.71
CA VAL A 287 13.37 -9.67 6.80
C VAL A 287 14.49 -9.80 5.76
N GLY A 288 15.10 -8.69 5.32
CA GLY A 288 16.27 -8.66 4.45
C GLY A 288 16.10 -7.78 3.21
N VAL A 289 16.39 -8.34 2.04
CA VAL A 289 16.25 -7.68 0.74
C VAL A 289 14.78 -7.64 0.34
N CYS A 290 14.21 -6.43 0.35
CA CYS A 290 12.84 -6.17 -0.02
C CYS A 290 12.75 -5.67 -1.47
N GLY A 291 12.22 -6.52 -2.36
CA GLY A 291 11.70 -6.10 -3.65
C GLY A 291 10.42 -5.28 -3.47
N GLN A 292 10.37 -4.07 -4.01
CA GLN A 292 9.22 -3.17 -3.85
C GLN A 292 8.75 -2.68 -5.22
N ILE A 293 7.52 -2.98 -5.61
CA ILE A 293 6.98 -2.68 -6.94
C ILE A 293 5.74 -1.81 -6.75
N ILE A 294 5.76 -0.59 -7.31
CA ILE A 294 4.72 0.42 -7.10
C ILE A 294 4.01 0.86 -8.39
N PRO A 295 2.75 1.31 -8.31
CA PRO A 295 1.98 1.81 -9.44
C PRO A 295 2.25 3.30 -9.69
N TRP A 296 1.70 3.80 -10.79
CA TRP A 296 1.88 5.16 -11.30
C TRP A 296 0.90 6.21 -10.72
N ASN A 297 -0.10 5.82 -9.93
CA ASN A 297 -1.24 6.71 -9.64
C ASN A 297 -1.00 7.69 -8.48
N PHE A 298 -0.15 7.33 -7.52
CA PHE A 298 0.40 8.26 -6.52
C PHE A 298 1.91 7.96 -6.35
N PRO A 299 2.77 8.30 -7.34
CA PRO A 299 4.15 7.81 -7.40
C PRO A 299 4.97 8.05 -6.13
N LEU A 300 5.07 9.31 -5.67
CA LEU A 300 5.80 9.67 -4.45
C LEU A 300 5.17 9.05 -3.20
N LEU A 301 3.84 9.06 -3.12
CA LEU A 301 3.12 8.52 -1.97
C LEU A 301 3.33 7.00 -1.83
N MET A 302 3.25 6.26 -2.93
CA MET A 302 3.49 4.81 -2.93
C MET A 302 4.96 4.48 -2.63
N GLN A 303 5.91 5.26 -3.13
CA GLN A 303 7.31 5.17 -2.70
C GLN A 303 7.45 5.37 -1.18
N ALA A 304 6.82 6.42 -0.61
CA ALA A 304 6.88 6.71 0.82
C ALA A 304 6.21 5.63 1.69
N TRP A 305 5.08 5.07 1.26
CA TRP A 305 4.40 3.95 1.93
C TRP A 305 5.27 2.69 1.99
N LYS A 306 6.10 2.44 0.97
CA LYS A 306 6.99 1.26 0.88
C LYS A 306 8.33 1.45 1.59
N LEU A 307 8.95 2.62 1.42
CA LEU A 307 10.26 2.94 2.03
C LEU A 307 10.15 3.14 3.55
N GLY A 308 9.13 3.85 4.02
CA GLY A 308 8.93 4.17 5.44
C GLY A 308 9.06 2.96 6.38
N PRO A 309 8.19 1.94 6.27
CA PRO A 309 8.23 0.78 7.18
C PRO A 309 9.47 -0.09 6.97
N ALA A 310 9.93 -0.26 5.72
CA ALA A 310 11.10 -1.08 5.40
C ALA A 310 12.40 -0.50 5.98
N LEU A 311 12.62 0.82 5.86
CA LEU A 311 13.82 1.47 6.38
C LEU A 311 13.77 1.63 7.90
N ALA A 312 12.59 1.89 8.49
CA ALA A 312 12.41 1.94 9.94
C ALA A 312 12.78 0.59 10.60
N THR A 313 12.33 -0.52 10.01
CA THR A 313 12.65 -1.89 10.44
C THR A 313 14.10 -2.33 10.15
N GLY A 314 14.85 -1.58 9.32
CA GLY A 314 16.25 -1.86 9.01
C GLY A 314 16.48 -2.81 7.84
N ASN A 315 15.50 -2.93 6.93
CA ASN A 315 15.65 -3.66 5.68
C ASN A 315 16.44 -2.87 4.64
N VAL A 316 16.74 -3.52 3.52
CA VAL A 316 17.31 -2.88 2.32
C VAL A 316 16.35 -3.08 1.14
N VAL A 317 16.36 -2.17 0.17
CA VAL A 317 15.31 -2.08 -0.85
C VAL A 317 15.90 -2.17 -2.27
N VAL A 318 15.20 -2.94 -3.12
CA VAL A 318 15.28 -2.84 -4.58
C VAL A 318 13.89 -2.46 -5.07
N MET A 319 13.71 -1.20 -5.46
CA MET A 319 12.43 -0.64 -5.86
C MET A 319 12.30 -0.56 -7.39
N LYS A 320 11.15 -0.97 -7.92
CA LYS A 320 10.74 -0.76 -9.32
C LYS A 320 9.63 0.29 -9.38
N LEU A 321 9.94 1.43 -10.01
CA LEU A 321 8.98 2.51 -10.26
C LEU A 321 8.10 2.16 -11.47
N ALA A 322 6.88 2.66 -11.53
CA ALA A 322 6.02 2.46 -12.71
C ALA A 322 6.61 3.15 -13.95
N GLU A 323 6.49 2.49 -15.10
CA GLU A 323 7.02 2.96 -16.39
C GLU A 323 6.37 4.27 -16.89
N GLN A 324 5.13 4.56 -16.47
CA GLN A 324 4.45 5.82 -16.77
C GLN A 324 4.95 7.03 -15.95
N THR A 325 5.56 6.81 -14.78
CA THR A 325 5.82 7.89 -13.81
C THR A 325 7.10 7.67 -12.99
N PRO A 326 8.29 7.57 -13.63
CA PRO A 326 9.53 7.30 -12.92
C PRO A 326 10.14 8.55 -12.23
N LEU A 327 9.87 9.77 -12.70
CA LEU A 327 10.83 10.88 -12.51
C LEU A 327 10.93 11.38 -11.06
N THR A 328 9.80 11.53 -10.37
CA THR A 328 9.79 11.95 -8.96
C THR A 328 10.42 10.92 -8.04
N GLY A 329 10.16 9.63 -8.30
CA GLY A 329 10.77 8.52 -7.55
C GLY A 329 12.29 8.44 -7.71
N LEU A 330 12.82 8.86 -8.87
CA LEU A 330 14.26 9.02 -9.09
C LEU A 330 14.83 10.25 -8.38
N TYR A 331 14.13 11.39 -8.38
CA TYR A 331 14.60 12.57 -7.63
C TYR A 331 14.71 12.28 -6.13
N VAL A 332 13.76 11.55 -5.54
CA VAL A 332 13.85 11.09 -4.15
C VAL A 332 15.05 10.16 -3.90
N ALA A 333 15.56 9.44 -4.90
CA ALA A 333 16.79 8.67 -4.77
C ALA A 333 18.02 9.56 -4.47
N ASN A 334 18.11 10.73 -5.12
CA ASN A 334 19.12 11.73 -4.80
C ASN A 334 18.94 12.28 -3.36
N LEU A 335 17.70 12.49 -2.92
CA LEU A 335 17.43 12.93 -1.54
C LEU A 335 17.75 11.86 -0.49
N ILE A 336 17.66 10.56 -0.84
CA ILE A 336 18.11 9.45 0.00
C ILE A 336 19.65 9.45 0.14
N GLN A 337 20.37 9.78 -0.94
CA GLN A 337 21.82 10.01 -0.89
C GLN A 337 22.19 11.24 -0.04
N GLU A 338 21.52 12.38 -0.24
CA GLU A 338 21.75 13.61 0.55
C GLU A 338 21.36 13.46 2.02
N ALA A 339 20.36 12.61 2.32
CA ALA A 339 20.00 12.27 3.69
C ALA A 339 21.06 11.44 4.43
N GLY A 340 22.00 10.82 3.71
CA GLY A 340 23.09 10.02 4.29
C GLY A 340 22.75 8.54 4.53
N PHE A 341 21.79 7.97 3.80
CA PHE A 341 21.58 6.51 3.82
C PHE A 341 22.81 5.79 3.23
N PRO A 342 23.32 4.71 3.86
CA PRO A 342 24.47 3.98 3.33
C PRO A 342 24.24 3.43 1.91
N PRO A 343 25.28 3.39 1.05
CA PRO A 343 25.21 2.77 -0.27
C PRO A 343 24.56 1.39 -0.26
N GLY A 344 23.62 1.18 -1.19
CA GLY A 344 22.93 -0.09 -1.40
C GLY A 344 21.73 -0.32 -0.48
N VAL A 345 21.47 0.56 0.50
CA VAL A 345 20.29 0.45 1.38
C VAL A 345 18.99 0.72 0.63
N VAL A 346 19.00 1.61 -0.36
CA VAL A 346 17.93 1.76 -1.35
C VAL A 346 18.55 1.76 -2.75
N ASN A 347 17.96 0.98 -3.66
CA ASN A 347 18.33 0.91 -5.06
C ASN A 347 17.03 1.04 -5.86
N ILE A 348 17.02 1.82 -6.95
CA ILE A 348 15.80 2.15 -7.71
C ILE A 348 16.03 1.87 -9.19
N ILE A 349 15.18 0.99 -9.74
CA ILE A 349 15.17 0.51 -11.11
C ILE A 349 13.93 1.06 -11.84
N PRO A 350 14.05 2.12 -12.66
CA PRO A 350 13.07 2.39 -13.71
C PRO A 350 13.14 1.30 -14.79
N GLY A 351 12.00 0.96 -15.39
CA GLY A 351 11.87 -0.12 -16.37
C GLY A 351 10.44 -0.63 -16.46
N TYR A 352 10.20 -1.73 -17.19
CA TYR A 352 8.86 -2.27 -17.40
C TYR A 352 8.45 -3.36 -16.38
N GLY A 353 7.15 -3.60 -16.24
CA GLY A 353 6.60 -4.67 -15.42
C GLY A 353 7.13 -6.09 -15.77
N PRO A 354 7.02 -6.54 -17.04
CA PRO A 354 7.45 -7.89 -17.44
C PRO A 354 8.97 -8.13 -17.44
N THR A 355 9.80 -7.08 -17.38
CA THR A 355 11.27 -7.18 -17.28
C THR A 355 11.72 -7.00 -15.84
N ALA A 356 11.93 -5.76 -15.38
CA ALA A 356 12.43 -5.47 -14.03
C ALA A 356 11.48 -5.96 -12.91
N GLY A 357 10.17 -5.79 -13.07
CA GLY A 357 9.19 -6.23 -12.06
C GLY A 357 9.15 -7.75 -11.89
N ALA A 358 9.13 -8.48 -13.00
CA ALA A 358 9.20 -9.94 -13.00
C ALA A 358 10.55 -10.46 -12.48
N ALA A 359 11.66 -9.81 -12.86
CA ALA A 359 13.00 -10.15 -12.38
C ALA A 359 13.09 -10.07 -10.84
N ILE A 360 12.64 -8.98 -10.22
CA ILE A 360 12.59 -8.82 -8.76
C ILE A 360 11.73 -9.93 -8.11
N SER A 361 10.57 -10.22 -8.70
CA SER A 361 9.60 -11.18 -8.16
C SER A 361 10.10 -12.61 -8.20
N SER A 362 10.87 -12.98 -9.23
CA SER A 362 11.48 -14.31 -9.39
C SER A 362 12.92 -14.41 -8.87
N HIS A 363 13.53 -13.32 -8.39
CA HIS A 363 14.93 -13.34 -7.94
C HIS A 363 15.13 -14.24 -6.71
N MET A 364 16.15 -15.09 -6.73
CA MET A 364 16.42 -16.07 -5.66
C MET A 364 16.95 -15.43 -4.37
N GLU A 365 17.63 -14.29 -4.48
CA GLU A 365 18.14 -13.51 -3.33
C GLU A 365 17.28 -12.29 -2.97
N VAL A 366 15.97 -12.30 -3.27
CA VAL A 366 15.03 -11.32 -2.72
C VAL A 366 14.21 -12.02 -1.62
N ASP A 367 14.30 -11.55 -0.38
CA ASP A 367 13.75 -12.24 0.79
C ASP A 367 12.24 -11.95 1.00
N LYS A 368 11.83 -10.77 0.52
CA LYS A 368 10.44 -10.29 0.50
C LYS A 368 10.14 -9.56 -0.81
N VAL A 369 8.92 -9.71 -1.32
CA VAL A 369 8.31 -8.77 -2.26
C VAL A 369 7.12 -8.03 -1.61
N ALA A 370 6.94 -6.76 -1.96
CA ALA A 370 5.74 -5.97 -1.69
C ALA A 370 5.30 -5.31 -3.01
N PHE A 371 4.10 -5.65 -3.48
CA PHE A 371 3.56 -5.18 -4.75
C PHE A 371 2.29 -4.36 -4.53
N THR A 372 2.16 -3.25 -5.25
CA THR A 372 0.89 -2.53 -5.40
C THR A 372 0.58 -2.32 -6.88
N GLY A 373 -0.66 -2.61 -7.28
CA GLY A 373 -1.08 -2.53 -8.69
C GLY A 373 -2.32 -3.37 -9.00
N SER A 374 -2.47 -3.85 -10.24
CA SER A 374 -3.66 -4.62 -10.63
C SER A 374 -3.70 -6.02 -10.01
N THR A 375 -4.89 -6.52 -9.68
CA THR A 375 -5.10 -7.87 -9.13
C THR A 375 -4.54 -8.96 -10.02
N SER A 376 -4.65 -8.83 -11.35
CA SER A 376 -4.11 -9.80 -12.31
C SER A 376 -2.59 -9.93 -12.23
N VAL A 377 -1.86 -8.82 -12.07
CA VAL A 377 -0.41 -8.86 -11.83
C VAL A 377 -0.12 -9.37 -10.42
N GLY A 378 -0.93 -9.03 -9.41
CA GLY A 378 -0.81 -9.58 -8.05
C GLY A 378 -0.78 -11.12 -8.01
N HIS A 379 -1.59 -11.80 -8.81
CA HIS A 379 -1.52 -13.27 -8.97
C HIS A 379 -0.18 -13.74 -9.57
N LEU A 380 0.38 -13.00 -10.53
CA LEU A 380 1.69 -13.31 -11.11
C LEU A 380 2.83 -13.11 -10.10
N ILE A 381 2.77 -12.06 -9.26
CA ILE A 381 3.73 -11.84 -8.17
C ILE A 381 3.68 -13.00 -7.16
N GLN A 382 2.48 -13.38 -6.72
CA GLN A 382 2.28 -14.49 -5.78
C GLN A 382 2.81 -15.81 -6.35
N LYS A 383 2.56 -16.08 -7.64
CA LYS A 383 3.08 -17.26 -8.33
C LYS A 383 4.61 -17.21 -8.46
N ALA A 384 5.18 -16.11 -8.93
CA ALA A 384 6.63 -15.94 -9.08
C ALA A 384 7.39 -16.11 -7.74
N ALA A 385 6.80 -15.70 -6.62
CA ALA A 385 7.35 -15.93 -5.29
C ALA A 385 7.38 -17.43 -4.91
N ALA A 386 6.30 -18.18 -5.22
CA ALA A 386 6.21 -19.62 -4.98
C ALA A 386 7.10 -20.44 -5.91
N ASP A 387 7.15 -20.09 -7.20
CA ASP A 387 7.94 -20.76 -8.24
C ASP A 387 9.47 -20.51 -8.11
N SER A 388 9.91 -19.62 -7.21
CA SER A 388 11.33 -19.27 -7.01
C SER A 388 11.88 -19.71 -5.65
N ASN A 389 11.74 -18.88 -4.61
CA ASN A 389 12.43 -19.03 -3.33
C ASN A 389 11.51 -18.93 -2.11
N MET A 390 10.19 -18.97 -2.30
CA MET A 390 9.18 -18.78 -1.23
C MET A 390 9.32 -17.45 -0.46
N LYS A 391 9.81 -16.39 -1.13
CA LYS A 391 9.88 -15.03 -0.57
C LYS A 391 8.53 -14.57 0.00
N ARG A 392 8.57 -13.83 1.11
CA ARG A 392 7.35 -13.30 1.75
C ARG A 392 6.68 -12.30 0.82
N VAL A 393 5.37 -12.42 0.61
CA VAL A 393 4.59 -11.55 -0.28
C VAL A 393 3.66 -10.66 0.55
N THR A 394 3.53 -9.40 0.17
CA THR A 394 2.31 -8.61 0.44
C THR A 394 1.84 -7.94 -0.84
N LEU A 395 0.52 -7.85 -0.98
CA LEU A 395 -0.16 -7.37 -2.18
C LEU A 395 -1.19 -6.31 -1.78
N GLU A 396 -1.17 -5.14 -2.42
CA GLU A 396 -2.26 -4.17 -2.39
C GLU A 396 -2.80 -3.97 -3.80
N LEU A 397 -4.06 -4.33 -4.01
CA LEU A 397 -4.60 -4.62 -5.34
C LEU A 397 -5.83 -3.76 -5.66
N GLY A 398 -6.50 -4.07 -6.78
CA GLY A 398 -7.64 -3.32 -7.28
C GLY A 398 -8.88 -3.40 -6.39
N GLY A 399 -9.83 -2.49 -6.62
CA GLY A 399 -11.06 -2.38 -5.83
C GLY A 399 -12.33 -2.15 -6.65
N LYS A 400 -13.46 -2.33 -5.97
CA LYS A 400 -14.81 -1.96 -6.43
C LYS A 400 -15.67 -1.55 -5.24
N SER A 401 -15.14 -0.57 -4.50
CA SER A 401 -15.60 -0.16 -3.18
C SER A 401 -17.08 0.29 -3.20
N PRO A 402 -17.93 -0.27 -2.32
CA PRO A 402 -19.29 0.21 -2.14
C PRO A 402 -19.31 1.46 -1.26
N ASN A 403 -20.03 2.49 -1.70
CA ASN A 403 -20.29 3.72 -0.98
C ASN A 403 -21.81 3.80 -0.75
N ILE A 404 -22.27 3.69 0.49
CA ILE A 404 -23.68 3.45 0.83
C ILE A 404 -24.29 4.71 1.44
N ILE A 405 -25.33 5.26 0.82
CA ILE A 405 -26.03 6.48 1.24
C ILE A 405 -27.43 6.11 1.73
N MET A 406 -27.65 6.21 3.05
CA MET A 406 -28.96 5.97 3.69
C MET A 406 -29.87 7.20 3.55
N SER A 407 -31.19 7.01 3.60
CA SER A 407 -32.16 8.12 3.46
C SER A 407 -32.13 9.15 4.59
N ASP A 408 -31.47 8.85 5.73
CA ASP A 408 -31.22 9.79 6.81
C ASP A 408 -29.88 10.55 6.72
N ALA A 409 -29.08 10.33 5.68
CA ALA A 409 -27.79 11.01 5.47
C ALA A 409 -27.92 12.54 5.41
N GLU A 410 -26.82 13.25 5.60
CA GLU A 410 -26.73 14.67 5.22
C GLU A 410 -26.50 14.71 3.70
N MET A 411 -27.42 15.31 2.95
CA MET A 411 -27.51 15.21 1.49
C MET A 411 -26.37 15.94 0.79
N ASP A 412 -26.10 17.20 1.17
CA ASP A 412 -25.09 18.02 0.51
C ASP A 412 -23.69 17.41 0.72
N TRP A 413 -23.41 17.00 1.96
CA TRP A 413 -22.19 16.29 2.33
C TRP A 413 -22.07 14.92 1.68
N ALA A 414 -23.15 14.13 1.62
CA ALA A 414 -23.13 12.82 0.96
C ALA A 414 -22.86 12.93 -0.54
N VAL A 415 -23.43 13.94 -1.23
CA VAL A 415 -23.17 14.18 -2.66
C VAL A 415 -21.71 14.58 -2.88
N GLU A 416 -21.18 15.59 -2.16
CA GLU A 416 -19.79 16.03 -2.37
C GLU A 416 -18.77 14.96 -1.96
N GLN A 417 -19.01 14.25 -0.86
CA GLN A 417 -18.14 13.13 -0.47
C GLN A 417 -18.22 11.98 -1.46
N SER A 418 -19.38 11.67 -2.06
CA SER A 418 -19.49 10.64 -3.10
C SER A 418 -18.87 11.05 -4.43
N HIS A 419 -18.94 12.33 -4.76
CA HIS A 419 -18.21 12.92 -5.88
C HIS A 419 -16.70 12.78 -5.67
N SER A 420 -16.18 13.23 -4.52
CA SER A 420 -14.76 13.10 -4.16
C SER A 420 -14.30 11.64 -4.04
N ALA A 421 -15.15 10.76 -3.50
CA ALA A 421 -14.90 9.32 -3.37
C ALA A 421 -14.56 8.64 -4.69
N LEU A 422 -15.07 9.16 -5.81
CA LEU A 422 -14.87 8.59 -7.13
C LEU A 422 -13.97 9.44 -8.04
N PHE A 423 -14.15 10.75 -8.11
CA PHE A 423 -13.46 11.60 -9.09
C PHE A 423 -12.06 12.08 -8.63
N PHE A 424 -11.69 11.85 -7.37
CA PHE A 424 -10.35 12.15 -6.83
C PHE A 424 -9.24 11.43 -7.61
N ASN A 425 -8.11 12.10 -7.84
CA ASN A 425 -6.98 11.61 -8.65
C ASN A 425 -7.42 11.14 -10.06
N GLN A 426 -8.37 11.87 -10.66
CA GLN A 426 -9.05 11.54 -11.92
C GLN A 426 -9.80 10.18 -11.92
N GLY A 427 -10.13 9.63 -10.75
CA GLY A 427 -10.69 8.28 -10.59
C GLY A 427 -9.65 7.15 -10.65
N GLN A 428 -8.37 7.51 -10.70
CA GLN A 428 -7.24 6.58 -10.72
C GLN A 428 -6.84 6.21 -9.29
N CYS A 429 -7.78 5.64 -8.52
CA CYS A 429 -7.62 5.32 -7.11
C CYS A 429 -8.25 3.96 -6.77
N CYS A 430 -7.48 3.04 -6.19
CA CYS A 430 -7.91 1.66 -5.92
C CYS A 430 -9.09 1.56 -4.95
N CYS A 431 -9.23 2.51 -4.01
CA CYS A 431 -10.36 2.55 -3.08
C CYS A 431 -11.59 3.30 -3.60
N ALA A 432 -11.59 3.81 -4.85
CA ALA A 432 -12.63 4.69 -5.38
C ALA A 432 -14.06 4.12 -5.23
N GLY A 433 -15.00 4.99 -4.86
CA GLY A 433 -16.43 4.71 -4.55
C GLY A 433 -17.29 4.32 -5.76
N SER A 434 -16.75 3.43 -6.60
CA SER A 434 -17.29 3.00 -7.91
C SER A 434 -18.45 2.01 -7.82
N ARG A 435 -19.10 1.91 -6.66
CA ARG A 435 -20.51 1.53 -6.54
C ARG A 435 -21.18 2.41 -5.49
N THR A 436 -21.76 3.54 -5.90
CA THR A 436 -22.51 4.42 -5.00
C THR A 436 -23.95 3.91 -4.91
N PHE A 437 -24.26 3.20 -3.83
CA PHE A 437 -25.58 2.69 -3.51
C PHE A 437 -26.36 3.77 -2.75
N VAL A 438 -27.55 4.13 -3.22
CA VAL A 438 -28.38 5.18 -2.65
C VAL A 438 -29.79 4.65 -2.37
N GLN A 439 -30.31 4.94 -1.17
CA GLN A 439 -31.61 4.42 -0.76
C GLN A 439 -32.75 5.05 -1.58
N GLU A 440 -33.78 4.25 -1.90
CA GLU A 440 -34.80 4.60 -2.89
C GLU A 440 -35.53 5.92 -2.62
N ASP A 441 -35.77 6.27 -1.35
CA ASP A 441 -36.46 7.50 -0.94
C ASP A 441 -35.72 8.79 -1.39
N ILE A 442 -34.38 8.76 -1.41
CA ILE A 442 -33.52 9.92 -1.71
C ILE A 442 -32.79 9.80 -3.06
N TYR A 443 -32.98 8.68 -3.77
CA TYR A 443 -32.25 8.32 -4.98
C TYR A 443 -32.30 9.41 -6.06
N HIS A 444 -33.49 9.97 -6.33
CA HIS A 444 -33.68 10.93 -7.42
C HIS A 444 -32.99 12.28 -7.16
N GLU A 445 -33.14 12.83 -5.95
CA GLU A 445 -32.48 14.08 -5.55
C GLU A 445 -30.95 13.93 -5.53
N PHE A 446 -30.45 12.83 -4.96
CA PHE A 446 -29.02 12.55 -4.92
C PHE A 446 -28.42 12.45 -6.34
N VAL A 447 -29.12 11.77 -7.26
CA VAL A 447 -28.70 11.62 -8.65
C VAL A 447 -28.67 12.96 -9.37
N GLU A 448 -29.69 13.82 -9.18
CA GLU A 448 -29.75 15.15 -9.78
C GLU A 448 -28.57 16.03 -9.33
N ARG A 449 -28.37 16.17 -8.01
CA ARG A 449 -27.27 16.93 -7.41
C ARG A 449 -25.89 16.38 -7.80
N SER A 450 -25.74 15.05 -7.88
CA SER A 450 -24.49 14.41 -8.34
C SER A 450 -24.17 14.74 -9.80
N VAL A 451 -25.19 14.81 -10.66
CA VAL A 451 -25.05 15.15 -12.09
C VAL A 451 -24.76 16.63 -12.28
N GLU A 452 -25.36 17.53 -11.50
CA GLU A 452 -24.99 18.95 -11.46
C GLU A 452 -23.52 19.11 -11.04
N ARG A 453 -23.13 18.51 -9.92
CA ARG A 453 -21.74 18.59 -9.42
C ARG A 453 -20.73 18.02 -10.42
N ALA A 454 -21.04 16.90 -11.08
CA ALA A 454 -20.17 16.34 -12.13
C ALA A 454 -20.09 17.22 -13.40
N LYS A 455 -21.17 17.90 -13.79
CA LYS A 455 -21.14 18.89 -14.89
C LYS A 455 -20.34 20.15 -14.53
N SER A 456 -20.34 20.56 -13.26
CA SER A 456 -19.56 21.71 -12.77
C SER A 456 -18.05 21.44 -12.64
N ARG A 457 -17.64 20.16 -12.67
CA ARG A 457 -16.27 19.75 -12.35
C ARG A 457 -15.27 20.21 -13.42
N ILE A 458 -14.32 21.05 -13.03
CA ILE A 458 -13.36 21.67 -13.97
C ILE A 458 -12.30 20.64 -14.41
N VAL A 459 -12.32 20.28 -15.69
CA VAL A 459 -11.29 19.49 -16.38
C VAL A 459 -10.41 20.43 -17.19
N GLY A 460 -9.07 20.33 -17.06
CA GLY A 460 -8.18 21.27 -17.75
C GLY A 460 -6.69 21.03 -17.49
N ASN A 461 -5.86 22.02 -17.83
CA ASN A 461 -4.43 22.01 -17.57
C ASN A 461 -4.17 21.82 -16.06
N PRO A 462 -3.46 20.76 -15.62
CA PRO A 462 -3.29 20.49 -14.19
C PRO A 462 -2.37 21.49 -13.47
N PHE A 463 -1.70 22.41 -14.18
CA PHE A 463 -1.00 23.54 -13.58
C PHE A 463 -1.89 24.79 -13.35
N ASP A 464 -3.13 24.79 -13.84
CA ASP A 464 -4.12 25.82 -13.48
C ASP A 464 -4.71 25.50 -12.09
N PHE A 465 -4.73 26.49 -11.20
CA PHE A 465 -5.29 26.37 -9.85
C PHE A 465 -6.82 26.19 -9.82
N GLN A 466 -7.54 26.43 -10.92
CA GLN A 466 -8.96 26.11 -11.04
C GLN A 466 -9.22 24.65 -11.46
N THR A 467 -8.22 23.92 -11.97
CA THR A 467 -8.41 22.56 -12.46
C THR A 467 -8.63 21.57 -11.31
N GLU A 468 -9.82 20.98 -11.23
CA GLU A 468 -10.11 19.87 -10.32
C GLU A 468 -9.65 18.51 -10.86
N GLN A 469 -9.53 18.38 -12.18
CA GLN A 469 -9.27 17.11 -12.87
C GLN A 469 -8.30 17.28 -14.05
N GLY A 470 -7.14 16.65 -13.96
CA GLY A 470 -6.21 16.51 -15.08
C GLY A 470 -6.57 15.38 -16.06
N PRO A 471 -5.63 14.94 -16.90
CA PRO A 471 -5.78 13.80 -17.79
C PRO A 471 -5.66 12.45 -17.06
N GLN A 472 -5.96 11.36 -17.77
CA GLN A 472 -5.56 10.00 -17.37
C GLN A 472 -4.05 9.80 -17.64
N VAL A 473 -3.40 8.89 -16.93
CA VAL A 473 -1.92 8.77 -16.95
C VAL A 473 -1.31 8.43 -18.32
N ASP A 474 -2.00 7.63 -19.15
CA ASP A 474 -1.50 7.19 -20.44
C ASP A 474 -2.63 6.86 -21.43
N GLU A 475 -2.25 6.69 -22.70
CA GLU A 475 -3.18 6.36 -23.78
C GLU A 475 -3.87 5.00 -23.59
N THR A 476 -3.25 4.06 -22.86
CA THR A 476 -3.77 2.71 -22.61
C THR A 476 -4.94 2.75 -21.63
N GLN A 477 -4.76 3.45 -20.52
CA GLN A 477 -5.80 3.72 -19.53
C GLN A 477 -6.91 4.57 -20.15
N TYR A 478 -6.58 5.61 -20.91
CA TYR A 478 -7.54 6.42 -21.66
C TYR A 478 -8.46 5.58 -22.55
N LYS A 479 -7.88 4.75 -23.44
CA LYS A 479 -8.64 3.84 -24.32
C LYS A 479 -9.46 2.82 -23.53
N LYS A 480 -8.91 2.26 -22.45
CA LYS A 480 -9.59 1.31 -21.56
C LYS A 480 -10.83 1.93 -20.89
N ILE A 481 -10.73 3.16 -20.38
CA ILE A 481 -11.84 3.87 -19.72
C ILE A 481 -12.95 4.19 -20.72
N LEU A 482 -12.60 4.68 -21.93
CA LEU A 482 -13.57 4.87 -23.00
C LEU A 482 -14.27 3.55 -23.40
N GLY A 483 -13.56 2.43 -23.40
CA GLY A 483 -14.13 1.10 -23.60
C GLY A 483 -15.12 0.66 -22.51
N TYR A 484 -14.89 1.02 -21.24
CA TYR A 484 -15.88 0.81 -20.16
C TYR A 484 -17.09 1.73 -20.28
N ILE A 485 -16.90 2.97 -20.73
CA ILE A 485 -18.00 3.91 -21.01
C ILE A 485 -18.89 3.38 -22.14
N ASP A 486 -18.31 2.80 -23.19
CA ASP A 486 -19.04 2.13 -24.28
C ASP A 486 -19.78 0.88 -23.79
N SER A 487 -19.14 0.02 -22.98
CA SER A 487 -19.78 -1.14 -22.34
C SER A 487 -20.96 -0.74 -21.45
N GLY A 488 -20.84 0.32 -20.65
CA GLY A 488 -21.94 0.86 -19.83
C GLY A 488 -23.16 1.27 -20.67
N LYS A 489 -22.95 1.97 -21.79
CA LYS A 489 -24.01 2.35 -22.73
C LYS A 489 -24.67 1.11 -23.37
N LYS A 490 -23.87 0.12 -23.79
CA LYS A 490 -24.34 -1.11 -24.45
C LYS A 490 -25.09 -2.07 -23.53
N GLU A 491 -24.74 -2.09 -22.25
CA GLU A 491 -25.39 -2.94 -21.24
C GLU A 491 -26.66 -2.30 -20.63
N GLY A 492 -27.07 -1.13 -21.11
CA GLY A 492 -28.31 -0.45 -20.73
C GLY A 492 -28.22 0.43 -19.48
N ALA A 493 -27.01 0.75 -19.00
CA ALA A 493 -26.84 1.72 -17.93
C ALA A 493 -27.17 3.14 -18.44
N LYS A 494 -27.89 3.92 -17.64
CA LYS A 494 -28.40 5.22 -18.07
C LYS A 494 -27.31 6.29 -17.94
N LEU A 495 -26.72 6.69 -19.07
CA LEU A 495 -25.77 7.82 -19.12
C LEU A 495 -26.49 9.13 -18.74
N LEU A 496 -25.99 9.85 -17.75
CA LEU A 496 -26.59 11.10 -17.24
C LEU A 496 -25.76 12.35 -17.57
N CYS A 497 -24.43 12.21 -17.62
CA CYS A 497 -23.51 13.24 -18.09
C CYS A 497 -22.19 12.61 -18.55
N GLY A 498 -21.38 13.39 -19.27
CA GLY A 498 -20.07 12.97 -19.77
C GLY A 498 -20.16 11.87 -20.81
N GLY A 499 -19.26 10.89 -20.71
CA GLY A 499 -19.24 9.71 -21.58
C GLY A 499 -18.46 9.88 -22.89
N SER A 500 -17.59 10.89 -22.98
CA SER A 500 -16.78 11.26 -24.14
C SER A 500 -15.40 11.83 -23.71
N PRO A 501 -14.45 12.00 -24.64
CA PRO A 501 -13.25 12.83 -24.42
C PRO A 501 -13.60 14.27 -24.01
N ALA A 502 -12.68 14.93 -23.30
CA ALA A 502 -12.84 16.31 -22.82
C ALA A 502 -11.88 17.32 -23.50
N ALA A 503 -10.91 16.87 -24.29
CA ALA A 503 -10.02 17.72 -25.09
C ALA A 503 -9.48 16.93 -26.31
N ASP A 504 -9.02 17.63 -27.35
CA ASP A 504 -8.44 17.04 -28.56
C ASP A 504 -6.97 16.61 -28.40
N LYS A 505 -6.29 17.10 -27.35
CA LYS A 505 -4.89 16.81 -27.02
C LYS A 505 -4.76 16.45 -25.54
N GLY A 506 -3.90 15.48 -25.23
CA GLY A 506 -3.80 14.89 -23.90
C GLY A 506 -4.96 13.94 -23.56
N TYR A 507 -4.83 13.18 -22.48
CA TYR A 507 -5.71 12.05 -22.19
C TYR A 507 -6.93 12.42 -21.32
N PHE A 508 -7.64 13.48 -21.69
CA PHE A 508 -8.75 14.04 -20.89
C PHE A 508 -10.10 13.36 -21.19
N ILE A 509 -10.80 12.93 -20.14
CA ILE A 509 -12.13 12.29 -20.23
C ILE A 509 -13.14 13.09 -19.38
N GLN A 510 -14.35 13.27 -19.90
CA GLN A 510 -15.40 14.02 -19.22
C GLN A 510 -15.86 13.32 -17.91
N PRO A 511 -16.21 14.06 -16.85
CA PRO A 511 -16.79 13.49 -15.64
C PRO A 511 -18.10 12.77 -15.97
N THR A 512 -18.07 11.44 -15.94
CA THR A 512 -19.13 10.59 -16.47
C THR A 512 -19.95 10.00 -15.33
N ILE A 513 -21.28 10.05 -15.42
CA ILE A 513 -22.18 9.36 -14.47
C ILE A 513 -23.11 8.43 -15.23
N PHE A 514 -23.15 7.17 -14.79
CA PHE A 514 -24.22 6.23 -15.08
C PHE A 514 -25.15 6.09 -13.87
N GLY A 515 -26.44 6.30 -14.09
CA GLY A 515 -27.51 5.94 -13.15
C GLY A 515 -28.18 4.62 -13.54
N ASP A 516 -29.08 4.18 -12.67
CA ASP A 516 -29.90 2.97 -12.82
C ASP A 516 -29.07 1.69 -13.03
N VAL A 517 -27.82 1.69 -12.54
CA VAL A 517 -26.83 0.62 -12.75
C VAL A 517 -27.25 -0.64 -11.99
N GLN A 518 -27.05 -1.80 -12.64
CA GLN A 518 -27.40 -3.12 -12.12
C GLN A 518 -26.15 -3.94 -11.82
N ASP A 519 -26.20 -4.75 -10.76
CA ASP A 519 -25.03 -5.46 -10.21
C ASP A 519 -24.44 -6.49 -11.19
N ASN A 520 -25.22 -6.92 -12.21
CA ASN A 520 -24.76 -7.83 -13.25
C ASN A 520 -23.84 -7.16 -14.30
N MET A 521 -23.87 -5.84 -14.44
CA MET A 521 -23.14 -5.09 -15.48
C MET A 521 -21.62 -5.14 -15.27
N LYS A 522 -20.87 -5.05 -16.37
CA LYS A 522 -19.40 -4.98 -16.37
C LYS A 522 -18.90 -3.75 -15.62
N ILE A 523 -19.52 -2.59 -15.84
CA ILE A 523 -19.20 -1.35 -15.11
C ILE A 523 -19.51 -1.43 -13.60
N ALA A 524 -20.36 -2.36 -13.17
CA ALA A 524 -20.64 -2.63 -11.75
C ALA A 524 -19.60 -3.58 -11.12
N LYS A 525 -18.99 -4.46 -11.90
CA LYS A 525 -18.08 -5.51 -11.43
C LYS A 525 -16.59 -5.17 -11.55
N GLU A 526 -16.20 -4.48 -12.62
CA GLU A 526 -14.79 -4.27 -12.99
C GLU A 526 -14.25 -2.89 -12.57
N GLU A 527 -12.93 -2.86 -12.32
CA GLU A 527 -12.19 -1.66 -11.94
C GLU A 527 -11.87 -0.82 -13.19
N ILE A 528 -12.65 0.23 -13.41
CA ILE A 528 -12.49 1.17 -14.54
C ILE A 528 -11.22 2.02 -14.36
N PHE A 529 -10.99 2.51 -13.13
CA PHE A 529 -9.83 3.31 -12.75
C PHE A 529 -9.72 4.64 -13.53
N GLY A 530 -10.84 5.38 -13.59
CA GLY A 530 -11.03 6.65 -14.31
C GLY A 530 -12.35 7.34 -13.91
N PRO A 531 -12.70 8.49 -14.50
CA PRO A 531 -13.77 9.39 -14.02
C PRO A 531 -15.17 8.94 -14.46
N VAL A 532 -15.59 7.76 -14.01
CA VAL A 532 -16.87 7.12 -14.40
C VAL A 532 -17.60 6.62 -13.16
N MET A 533 -18.66 7.33 -12.75
CA MET A 533 -19.50 6.99 -11.60
C MET A 533 -20.57 5.96 -11.95
N GLN A 534 -20.92 5.12 -10.97
CA GLN A 534 -22.03 4.18 -11.04
C GLN A 534 -22.93 4.40 -9.83
N ILE A 535 -24.18 4.81 -10.07
CA ILE A 535 -25.19 5.02 -9.04
C ILE A 535 -26.22 3.88 -9.11
N PHE A 536 -26.41 3.22 -7.98
CA PHE A 536 -27.29 2.06 -7.78
C PHE A 536 -28.41 2.46 -6.82
N LYS A 537 -29.63 1.98 -7.05
CA LYS A 537 -30.72 2.10 -6.07
C LYS A 537 -30.78 0.85 -5.18
N PHE A 538 -31.08 1.03 -3.90
CA PHE A 538 -31.40 -0.06 -2.94
C PHE A 538 -32.57 0.33 -2.04
N LYS A 539 -33.17 -0.64 -1.34
CA LYS A 539 -34.31 -0.43 -0.44
C LYS A 539 -33.98 -0.69 1.03
N THR A 540 -33.31 -1.80 1.34
CA THR A 540 -33.08 -2.27 2.73
C THR A 540 -31.61 -2.37 3.11
N VAL A 541 -31.33 -2.36 4.41
CA VAL A 541 -29.96 -2.43 4.96
C VAL A 541 -29.33 -3.80 4.67
N GLU A 542 -30.12 -4.87 4.81
CA GLU A 542 -29.73 -6.25 4.61
C GLU A 542 -29.36 -6.51 3.14
N GLU A 543 -30.21 -6.00 2.23
CA GLU A 543 -30.00 -6.04 0.78
C GLU A 543 -28.71 -5.31 0.37
N VAL A 544 -28.51 -4.07 0.84
CA VAL A 544 -27.30 -3.32 0.46
C VAL A 544 -26.03 -3.92 1.07
N ILE A 545 -26.08 -4.48 2.29
CA ILE A 545 -24.95 -5.24 2.85
C ILE A 545 -24.64 -6.48 2.00
N GLN A 546 -25.65 -7.22 1.52
CA GLN A 546 -25.43 -8.36 0.62
C GLN A 546 -24.78 -7.90 -0.69
N ARG A 547 -25.39 -6.94 -1.40
CA ARG A 547 -24.94 -6.44 -2.70
C ARG A 547 -23.57 -5.76 -2.63
N ALA A 548 -23.31 -5.00 -1.57
CA ALA A 548 -22.00 -4.42 -1.29
C ALA A 548 -20.91 -5.51 -1.13
N ASN A 549 -21.26 -6.64 -0.51
CA ASN A 549 -20.35 -7.78 -0.31
C ASN A 549 -20.20 -8.70 -1.52
N GLU A 550 -21.18 -8.71 -2.44
CA GLU A 550 -21.21 -9.57 -3.65
C GLU A 550 -20.23 -9.07 -4.74
N THR A 551 -18.94 -9.24 -4.44
CA THR A 551 -17.81 -8.93 -5.32
C THR A 551 -16.58 -9.71 -4.86
N LYS A 552 -15.64 -9.97 -5.80
CA LYS A 552 -14.34 -10.57 -5.48
C LYS A 552 -13.38 -9.60 -4.77
N TYR A 553 -13.68 -8.31 -4.81
CA TYR A 553 -12.91 -7.24 -4.16
C TYR A 553 -13.36 -6.97 -2.72
N GLY A 554 -12.53 -6.25 -1.97
CA GLY A 554 -12.77 -5.88 -0.57
C GLY A 554 -11.77 -4.85 -0.04
N LEU A 555 -11.38 -3.86 -0.84
CA LEU A 555 -10.37 -2.88 -0.42
C LEU A 555 -10.90 -1.89 0.61
N ALA A 556 -11.91 -1.09 0.22
CA ALA A 556 -12.56 -0.12 1.09
C ALA A 556 -14.09 -0.16 0.90
N ALA A 557 -14.80 0.53 1.79
CA ALA A 557 -16.22 0.84 1.70
C ALA A 557 -16.53 2.12 2.49
N ALA A 558 -17.73 2.67 2.33
CA ALA A 558 -18.24 3.71 3.22
C ALA A 558 -19.75 3.60 3.46
N VAL A 559 -20.20 4.20 4.55
CA VAL A 559 -21.63 4.39 4.87
C VAL A 559 -21.89 5.84 5.33
N PHE A 560 -22.93 6.45 4.78
CA PHE A 560 -23.42 7.79 5.11
C PHE A 560 -24.80 7.66 5.75
N THR A 561 -24.89 8.04 7.03
CA THR A 561 -26.10 7.92 7.86
C THR A 561 -25.95 8.75 9.13
N LYS A 562 -27.06 9.29 9.64
CA LYS A 562 -27.11 9.95 10.95
C LYS A 562 -27.43 8.98 12.11
N ASP A 563 -27.73 7.71 11.78
CA ASP A 563 -28.14 6.67 12.71
C ASP A 563 -26.94 5.82 13.16
N ILE A 564 -26.74 5.74 14.48
CA ILE A 564 -25.59 5.03 15.08
C ILE A 564 -25.70 3.50 14.98
N ASP A 565 -26.91 2.96 15.02
CA ASP A 565 -27.12 1.51 14.94
C ASP A 565 -26.93 1.03 13.50
N LYS A 566 -27.44 1.80 12.52
CA LYS A 566 -27.12 1.57 11.10
C LYS A 566 -25.62 1.68 10.83
N ALA A 567 -24.95 2.71 11.34
CA ALA A 567 -23.51 2.90 11.14
C ALA A 567 -22.68 1.72 11.69
N ASN A 568 -22.98 1.26 12.90
CA ASN A 568 -22.31 0.11 13.53
C ASN A 568 -22.62 -1.21 12.79
N TYR A 569 -23.89 -1.48 12.48
CA TYR A 569 -24.32 -2.72 11.83
C TYR A 569 -23.78 -2.85 10.40
N ILE A 570 -23.86 -1.78 9.60
CA ILE A 570 -23.34 -1.76 8.22
C ILE A 570 -21.81 -1.89 8.22
N SER A 571 -21.10 -1.16 9.09
CA SER A 571 -19.63 -1.26 9.15
C SER A 571 -19.13 -2.62 9.64
N GLN A 572 -19.86 -3.30 10.52
CA GLN A 572 -19.59 -4.69 10.91
C GLN A 572 -19.91 -5.70 9.78
N GLY A 573 -20.97 -5.45 9.01
CA GLY A 573 -21.40 -6.33 7.91
C GLY A 573 -20.54 -6.25 6.65
N LEU A 574 -19.82 -5.14 6.43
CA LEU A 574 -19.00 -4.91 5.23
C LEU A 574 -17.65 -5.63 5.27
N ARG A 575 -17.40 -6.52 4.29
CA ARG A 575 -16.15 -7.27 4.15
C ARG A 575 -15.09 -6.47 3.37
N ALA A 576 -14.71 -5.32 3.93
CA ALA A 576 -13.74 -4.39 3.37
C ALA A 576 -12.56 -4.12 4.32
N GLY A 577 -11.40 -3.77 3.77
CA GLY A 577 -10.17 -3.45 4.50
C GLY A 577 -10.24 -2.18 5.35
N THR A 578 -11.01 -1.20 4.89
CA THR A 578 -11.30 0.06 5.58
C THR A 578 -12.77 0.39 5.35
N VAL A 579 -13.51 0.74 6.40
CA VAL A 579 -14.87 1.28 6.27
C VAL A 579 -14.87 2.70 6.83
N TRP A 580 -15.24 3.66 6.00
CA TRP A 580 -15.44 5.04 6.43
C TRP A 580 -16.92 5.28 6.81
N ILE A 581 -17.16 6.15 7.79
CA ILE A 581 -18.51 6.52 8.25
C ILE A 581 -18.63 8.04 8.10
N ASN A 582 -19.62 8.49 7.32
CA ASN A 582 -19.84 9.91 6.98
C ASN A 582 -18.60 10.64 6.41
N CYS A 583 -17.71 9.93 5.72
CA CYS A 583 -16.55 10.49 5.02
C CYS A 583 -16.03 9.49 3.96
N TYR A 584 -15.08 9.90 3.12
CA TYR A 584 -14.39 9.02 2.18
C TYR A 584 -12.92 9.42 2.00
N ASN A 585 -12.05 8.49 1.56
CA ASN A 585 -10.61 8.72 1.30
C ASN A 585 -9.83 9.33 2.49
N VAL A 586 -10.27 9.09 3.74
CA VAL A 586 -9.56 9.60 4.94
C VAL A 586 -8.39 8.67 5.29
N PHE A 587 -7.17 9.09 4.94
CA PHE A 587 -5.93 8.30 5.06
C PHE A 587 -4.96 8.82 6.13
N GLY A 588 -5.06 8.29 7.35
CA GLY A 588 -4.01 8.45 8.37
C GLY A 588 -2.65 7.87 7.93
N ALA A 589 -1.57 8.24 8.62
CA ALA A 589 -0.34 7.43 8.62
C ALA A 589 -0.41 6.32 9.69
N GLN A 590 -1.22 6.58 10.73
CA GLN A 590 -1.43 5.81 11.93
C GLN A 590 -2.44 4.66 11.75
N ALA A 591 -3.34 4.78 10.78
CA ALA A 591 -4.34 3.77 10.46
C ALA A 591 -3.77 2.76 9.46
N PRO A 592 -4.02 1.45 9.63
CA PRO A 592 -3.74 0.46 8.60
C PRO A 592 -4.75 0.58 7.44
N PHE A 593 -4.27 0.31 6.25
CA PHE A 593 -5.05 0.14 5.02
C PHE A 593 -4.68 -1.20 4.39
N GLY A 594 -5.62 -1.82 3.67
CA GLY A 594 -5.30 -2.92 2.76
C GLY A 594 -6.38 -3.98 2.62
N GLY A 595 -6.31 -4.76 1.54
CA GLY A 595 -7.45 -5.54 1.04
C GLY A 595 -8.00 -6.68 1.91
N PHE A 596 -9.30 -6.93 1.76
CA PHE A 596 -9.91 -8.26 1.91
C PHE A 596 -10.03 -8.93 0.53
N LYS A 597 -10.18 -10.27 0.51
CA LYS A 597 -10.43 -11.08 -0.70
C LYS A 597 -9.32 -10.84 -1.76
N GLU A 598 -9.66 -10.58 -3.03
CA GLU A 598 -8.70 -10.33 -4.11
C GLU A 598 -8.18 -8.87 -4.17
N SER A 599 -8.57 -8.01 -3.22
CA SER A 599 -8.03 -6.64 -3.13
C SER A 599 -6.69 -6.56 -2.40
N GLY A 600 -6.17 -7.64 -1.79
CA GLY A 600 -4.85 -7.61 -1.18
C GLY A 600 -4.59 -8.71 -0.15
N GLN A 601 -3.33 -8.79 0.28
CA GLN A 601 -2.84 -9.67 1.35
C GLN A 601 -1.75 -8.94 2.15
N GLY A 602 -1.96 -8.83 3.46
CA GLY A 602 -1.17 -7.95 4.34
C GLY A 602 -1.90 -6.65 4.66
N ARG A 603 -1.18 -5.68 5.23
CA ARG A 603 -1.62 -4.30 5.46
C ARG A 603 -0.43 -3.37 5.32
N GLU A 604 -0.69 -2.14 4.92
CA GLU A 604 0.27 -1.03 4.95
C GLU A 604 -0.28 0.12 5.81
N GLY A 605 0.59 0.96 6.35
CA GLY A 605 0.20 1.99 7.32
C GLY A 605 0.04 1.45 8.75
N GLY A 606 0.01 2.38 9.72
CA GLY A 606 -0.08 2.05 11.14
C GLY A 606 1.11 1.26 11.69
N GLU A 607 0.94 0.64 12.85
CA GLU A 607 1.90 -0.36 13.38
C GLU A 607 1.90 -1.63 12.51
N TYR A 608 0.73 -2.02 11.99
CA TYR A 608 0.53 -3.22 11.18
C TYR A 608 1.42 -3.26 9.94
N GLY A 609 1.68 -2.11 9.30
CA GLY A 609 2.58 -1.97 8.16
C GLY A 609 4.05 -2.31 8.44
N LEU A 610 4.45 -2.44 9.72
CA LEU A 610 5.78 -2.93 10.11
C LEU A 610 5.87 -4.47 10.05
N ASN A 611 4.77 -5.17 10.33
CA ASN A 611 4.76 -6.63 10.46
C ASN A 611 5.26 -7.37 9.21
N PRO A 612 4.90 -6.99 7.96
CA PRO A 612 5.44 -7.63 6.77
C PRO A 612 6.95 -7.49 6.56
N TYR A 613 7.60 -6.56 7.27
CA TYR A 613 9.03 -6.26 7.12
C TYR A 613 9.90 -6.81 8.26
N MET A 614 9.29 -7.56 9.18
CA MET A 614 9.98 -8.26 10.27
C MET A 614 10.16 -9.75 10.00
N GLU A 615 11.24 -10.30 10.56
CA GLU A 615 11.43 -11.71 10.83
C GLU A 615 11.47 -11.93 12.35
N VAL A 616 10.65 -12.85 12.87
CA VAL A 616 10.56 -13.13 14.31
C VAL A 616 11.44 -14.32 14.66
N LYS A 617 12.51 -14.07 15.42
CA LYS A 617 13.45 -15.08 15.90
C LYS A 617 13.28 -15.33 17.38
N THR A 618 12.76 -16.49 17.76
CA THR A 618 12.75 -16.95 19.15
C THR A 618 14.15 -17.40 19.58
N VAL A 619 14.57 -16.99 20.77
CA VAL A 619 15.79 -17.44 21.44
C VAL A 619 15.39 -18.02 22.79
N THR A 620 15.72 -19.29 23.02
CA THR A 620 15.42 -20.03 24.26
C THR A 620 16.73 -20.44 24.91
N ILE A 621 16.98 -19.97 26.12
CA ILE A 621 18.21 -20.21 26.88
C ILE A 621 17.86 -21.03 28.12
N LYS A 622 18.53 -22.17 28.32
CA LYS A 622 18.39 -22.94 29.57
C LYS A 622 18.97 -22.13 30.73
N VAL A 623 18.20 -21.96 31.80
CA VAL A 623 18.64 -21.34 33.05
C VAL A 623 18.83 -22.41 34.15
N PRO A 624 19.54 -22.12 35.25
CA PRO A 624 19.70 -23.08 36.35
C PRO A 624 18.38 -23.39 37.06
N GLN A 625 17.53 -22.38 37.24
CA GLN A 625 16.18 -22.48 37.80
C GLN A 625 15.38 -21.23 37.37
N LYS A 626 14.16 -21.40 36.88
CA LYS A 626 13.23 -20.31 36.56
C LYS A 626 12.44 -19.90 37.80
N ASN A 627 12.32 -18.59 38.03
CA ASN A 627 11.44 -17.98 39.02
C ASN A 627 10.55 -16.93 38.32
N SER A 628 9.44 -16.55 38.97
CA SER A 628 8.43 -15.61 38.47
C SER A 628 8.67 -14.17 38.92
#